data_AF-A0A326RQD2-F1
#
_entry.id   AF-A0A326RQD2-F1
#
_cell.length_a   1.000
_cell.length_b   1.000
_cell.length_c   1.000
_cell.angle_alpha   90.00
_cell.angle_beta   90.00
_cell.angle_gamma   90.00
#
_symmetry.space_group_name_H-M   'P 1'
#
loop_
_entity.id
_entity.type
_entity.pdbx_description
1 polymer ?
#
loop_
_entity_poly.entity_id
_entity_poly.type
_entity_poly.pdbx_seq_one_letter_code
_entity_poly.pdbx_strand_id
1 'polypeptide(L)' 'MGIKTDFDSIRGVIVRDFILFYEVSPDHIIVHTVWDTRQNPEKLKIK' A
#
# COMPACT_ATOMS: atom_id res chain seq x y z
N MET A 1 -4.76 12.42 0.00
CA MET A 1 -4.34 12.08 -1.37
C MET A 1 -4.01 10.60 -1.38
N GLY A 2 -4.85 9.77 -2.02
CA GLY A 2 -4.68 8.32 -2.04
C GLY A 2 -4.21 7.85 -3.41
N ILE A 3 -3.31 6.87 -3.43
CA ILE A 3 -2.91 6.16 -4.65
C ILE A 3 -3.95 5.07 -4.89
N LYS A 4 -4.70 5.18 -5.99
CA LYS A 4 -5.66 4.15 -6.41
C LYS A 4 -4.85 3.01 -7.03
N THR A 5 -4.86 1.84 -6.42
CA THR A 5 -4.28 0.62 -6.99
C THR A 5 -5.27 -0.06 -7.92
N ASP A 6 -4.80 -0.93 -8.82
CA ASP A 6 -5.66 -1.71 -9.73
C ASP A 6 -6.65 -2.64 -9.00
N PHE A 7 -6.49 -2.80 -7.69
CA PHE A 7 -7.42 -3.49 -6.79
C PHE A 7 -8.26 -2.44 -6.04
N ASP A 8 -9.57 -2.39 -6.30
CA ASP A 8 -10.50 -1.38 -5.75
C ASP A 8 -10.55 -1.34 -4.20
N SER A 9 -10.11 -2.40 -3.51
CA SER A 9 -10.10 -2.50 -2.04
C SER A 9 -8.78 -2.07 -1.39
N ILE A 10 -7.67 -2.01 -2.13
CA ILE A 10 -6.34 -1.71 -1.58
C ILE A 10 -6.09 -0.20 -1.62
N ARG A 11 -5.59 0.34 -0.51
CA ARG A 11 -5.27 1.76 -0.32
C ARG A 11 -3.79 1.91 0.02
N GLY A 12 -3.15 2.89 -0.61
CA GLY A 12 -1.80 3.32 -0.24
C GLY A 12 -1.82 4.59 0.61
N VAL A 13 -1.16 4.58 1.78
CA VAL A 13 -0.87 5.79 2.56
C VAL A 13 0.63 6.03 2.65
N ILE A 14 1.05 7.27 2.39
CA ILE A 14 2.45 7.68 2.51
C ILE A 14 2.73 8.05 3.98
N VAL A 15 3.73 7.41 4.56
CA VAL A 15 4.24 7.68 5.91
C VAL A 15 5.75 7.90 5.80
N ARG A 16 6.17 9.17 5.84
CA ARG A 16 7.57 9.59 5.58
C ARG A 16 8.03 9.08 4.20
N ASP A 17 9.10 8.29 4.14
CA ASP A 17 9.68 7.69 2.93
C ASP A 17 9.11 6.30 2.62
N PHE A 18 7.96 5.95 3.20
CA PHE A 18 7.31 4.65 2.99
C PHE A 18 5.89 4.79 2.50
N ILE A 19 5.42 3.81 1.75
CA ILE A 19 4.01 3.61 1.40
C ILE A 19 3.53 2.34 2.08
N LEU A 20 2.50 2.48 2.92
CA LEU A 20 1.77 1.35 3.48
C LEU A 20 0.60 1.03 2.57
N PHE A 21 0.57 -0.18 2.02
CA PHE A 21 -0.55 -0.71 1.27
C PHE A 21 -1.39 -1.60 2.19
N TYR A 22 -2.66 -1.24 2.34
CA TYR A 22 -3.58 -1.93 3.24
C TYR A 22 -4.99 -1.95 2.66
N GLU A 23 -5.79 -2.92 3.10
CA GLU A 23 -7.23 -2.92 2.89
C GLU A 23 -7.97 -2.90 4.23
N VAL A 24 -9.20 -2.39 4.21
CA VAL A 24 -10.07 -2.32 5.39
C VAL A 24 -11.21 -3.30 5.17
N SER A 25 -11.26 -4.32 6.01
CA SER A 25 -12.40 -5.24 6.16
C SER A 25 -13.28 -4.78 7.34
N PRO A 26 -14.50 -5.32 7.51
CA PRO A 26 -15.38 -4.92 8.62
C PRO A 26 -14.72 -5.05 10.01
N ASP A 27 -13.91 -6.09 10.21
CA ASP A 27 -13.35 -6.43 11.52
C ASP A 27 -11.82 -6.20 11.62
N HIS A 28 -11.15 -5.98 10.48
CA HIS A 28 -9.70 -5.98 10.40
C HIS A 28 -9.16 -4.95 9.42
N ILE A 29 -7.93 -4.51 9.67
CA ILE A 29 -7.09 -3.83 8.69
C ILE A 29 -6.02 -4.83 8.27
N ILE A 30 -5.99 -5.19 6.99
CA ILE A 30 -5.04 -6.15 6.44
C ILE A 30 -3.93 -5.35 5.78
N VAL A 31 -2.70 -5.53 6.26
CA VAL A 31 -1.51 -4.91 5.69
C VAL A 31 -0.88 -5.85 4.67
N HIS A 32 -0.89 -5.46 3.41
CA HIS A 32 -0.33 -6.25 2.30
C HIS A 32 1.19 -6.08 2.22
N THR A 33 1.66 -4.82 2.24
CA THR A 33 3.08 -4.51 2.17
C THR A 33 3.42 -3.12 2.69
N VAL A 34 4.66 -2.96 3.15
CA VAL A 34 5.28 -1.67 3.45
C VAL A 34 6.41 -1.47 2.46
N TRP A 35 6.28 -0.45 1.63
CA TRP A 35 7.21 -0.16 0.55
C TRP A 35 8.08 1.05 0.88
N ASP A 36 9.39 0.93 0.72
CA ASP A 36 10.32 2.07 0.82
C ASP A 36 10.36 2.81 -0.53
N THR A 37 9.94 4.07 -0.56
CA THR A 37 9.85 4.85 -1.80
C THR A 37 11.20 5.18 -2.43
N ARG A 38 12.31 4.89 -1.74
CA ARG A 38 13.67 5.07 -2.27
C ARG A 38 14.13 3.85 -3.11
N GLN A 39 13.36 2.77 -3.13
CA GLN A 39 13.63 1.57 -3.93
C GLN A 39 13.12 1.70 -5.37
N ASN A 40 13.65 0.89 -6.29
CA ASN A 40 13.17 0.86 -7.69
C ASN A 40 11.68 0.45 -7.73
N PRO A 41 10.77 1.32 -8.21
CA PRO A 41 9.33 1.06 -8.22
C PRO A 41 8.91 -0.16 -9.05
N GLU A 42 9.70 -0.58 -10.06
CA GLU A 42 9.41 -1.78 -10.85
C GLU A 42 9.49 -3.08 -10.03
N LYS A 43 10.07 -3.03 -8.83
CA LYS A 43 10.17 -4.17 -7.91
C LYS A 43 9.02 -4.24 -6.89
N LEU A 44 8.11 -3.26 -6.89
CA LEU A 44 6.98 -3.23 -5.97
C LEU A 44 6.06 -4.44 -6.23
N LYS A 45 5.83 -5.24 -5.18
CA LYS A 45 4.86 -6.34 -5.19
C LYS A 45 3.92 -6.19 -4.01
N ILE A 46 2.63 -6.11 -4.31
CA ILE A 46 1.54 -6.12 -3.34
C ILE A 46 1.01 -7.57 -3.31
N LYS A 47 0.94 -8.18 -2.12
CA LYS A 47 0.50 -9.57 -1.91
C LYS A 47 -0.78 -9.61 -1.11
#